data_AF-A0A6S7L124-F1
#
_entry.id   AF-A0A6S7L124-F1
#
_cell.length_a   1.000
_cell.length_b   1.000
_cell.length_c   1.000
_cell.angle_alpha   90.00
_cell.angle_beta   90.00
_cell.angle_gamma   90.00
#
_symmetry.space_group_name_H-M   'P 1'
#
loop_
_entity.id
_entity.type
_entity.pdbx_description
1 polymer ?
#
loop_
_entity_poly.entity_id
_entity_poly.type
_entity_poly.pdbx_seq_one_letter_code
_entity_poly.pdbx_strand_id
1 'polypeptide(L)'
;MKTVTESKKRTAKRRKSRESVSPIPKRPCMLIFDSLGSNRRSGVISNLRSYLNCEWRERKDSSVEIIFDKDTLKGCYPKVPLQENFSDCGLYVLQYFESFFTHPIEDYKTPIELRSWFPQDEMATKRHCIINVILELQAKAESLKDR
;
A
#
# COMPACT_ATOMS: atom_id res chain seq x y z
N MET A 1 -39.86 22.87 -64.17
CA MET A 1 -38.86 23.42 -63.23
C MET A 1 -39.26 23.07 -61.80
N LYS A 2 -38.73 21.98 -61.23
CA LYS A 2 -38.64 21.77 -59.77
C LYS A 2 -37.33 21.04 -59.50
N THR A 3 -36.48 21.71 -58.74
CA THR A 3 -35.08 21.42 -58.43
C THR A 3 -34.94 20.25 -57.47
N VAL A 4 -34.03 19.32 -57.78
CA VAL A 4 -33.54 18.27 -56.88
C VAL A 4 -32.53 18.91 -55.92
N THR A 5 -32.78 18.85 -54.61
CA THR A 5 -31.81 19.25 -53.57
C THR A 5 -31.37 18.04 -52.76
N GLU A 6 -30.11 17.66 -52.94
CA GLU A 6 -29.39 16.66 -52.15
C GLU A 6 -29.35 17.02 -50.66
N SER A 7 -29.75 16.08 -49.81
CA SER A 7 -29.58 16.18 -48.36
C SER A 7 -28.21 15.65 -47.94
N LYS A 8 -27.29 16.55 -47.59
CA LYS A 8 -26.01 16.22 -46.95
C LYS A 8 -26.24 15.68 -45.54
N LYS A 9 -25.96 14.39 -45.35
CA LYS A 9 -25.96 13.69 -44.06
C LYS A 9 -24.78 14.19 -43.21
N ARG A 10 -25.04 14.99 -42.18
CA ARG A 10 -24.03 15.38 -41.17
C ARG A 10 -23.96 14.31 -40.09
N THR A 11 -22.85 13.59 -40.01
CA THR A 11 -22.56 12.64 -38.92
C THR A 11 -22.10 13.39 -37.68
N ALA A 12 -22.88 13.31 -36.60
CA ALA A 12 -22.52 13.88 -35.31
C ALA A 12 -21.46 13.01 -34.62
N LYS A 13 -20.22 13.49 -34.56
CA LYS A 13 -19.12 12.86 -33.83
C LYS A 13 -19.37 12.96 -32.33
N ARG A 14 -19.82 11.85 -31.72
CA ARG A 14 -20.04 11.69 -30.27
C ARG A 14 -18.74 11.98 -29.51
N ARG A 15 -18.68 13.14 -28.84
CA ARG A 15 -17.58 13.49 -27.92
C ARG A 15 -17.63 12.52 -26.73
N LYS A 16 -16.62 11.67 -26.59
CA LYS A 16 -16.39 10.86 -25.40
C LYS A 16 -16.12 11.82 -24.24
N SER A 17 -17.09 11.99 -23.34
CA SER A 17 -16.90 12.72 -22.10
C SER A 17 -15.76 12.03 -21.34
N ARG A 18 -14.70 12.78 -21.04
CA ARG A 18 -13.71 12.35 -20.05
C ARG A 18 -14.48 12.20 -18.74
N GLU A 19 -14.59 10.97 -18.23
CA GLU A 19 -15.03 10.73 -16.87
C GLU A 19 -14.11 11.54 -15.96
N SER A 20 -14.70 12.53 -15.27
CA SER A 20 -14.02 13.21 -14.18
C SER A 20 -13.83 12.18 -13.08
N VAL A 21 -12.60 11.68 -12.92
CA VAL A 21 -12.23 10.82 -11.80
C VAL A 21 -12.46 11.66 -10.53
N SER A 22 -13.55 11.36 -9.81
CA SER A 22 -13.82 11.96 -8.52
C SER A 22 -12.67 11.60 -7.57
N PRO A 23 -12.11 12.56 -6.80
CA PRO A 23 -10.99 12.26 -5.91
C PRO A 23 -11.39 11.16 -4.92
N ILE A 24 -10.59 10.11 -4.84
CA ILE A 24 -10.79 9.01 -3.90
C ILE A 24 -10.77 9.61 -2.48
N PRO A 25 -11.82 9.45 -1.67
CA PRO A 25 -11.86 10.00 -0.32
C PRO A 25 -10.69 9.42 0.50
N LYS A 26 -9.78 10.29 0.94
CA LYS A 26 -8.69 9.89 1.84
C LYS A 26 -9.30 9.59 3.21
N ARG A 27 -9.16 8.35 3.66
CA ARG A 27 -9.63 7.90 4.98
C ARG A 27 -8.47 7.39 5.81
N PRO A 28 -8.35 7.78 7.08
CA PRO A 28 -7.34 7.20 7.97
C PRO A 28 -7.61 5.70 8.14
N CYS A 29 -6.56 4.89 7.97
CA CYS A 29 -6.64 3.45 8.22
C CYS A 29 -5.30 2.90 8.71
N MET A 30 -5.36 1.75 9.36
CA MET A 30 -4.19 0.99 9.79
C MET A 30 -4.10 -0.28 8.97
N LEU A 31 -3.07 -0.39 8.13
CA LEU A 31 -2.83 -1.58 7.33
C LEU A 31 -2.00 -2.59 8.12
N ILE A 32 -2.44 -3.85 8.17
CA ILE A 32 -1.70 -4.94 8.79
C ILE A 32 -1.38 -5.97 7.71
N PHE A 33 -0.10 -6.05 7.34
CA PHE A 33 0.41 -7.05 6.41
C PHE A 33 0.95 -8.26 7.19
N ASP A 34 0.43 -9.45 6.91
CA ASP A 34 0.82 -10.69 7.60
C ASP A 34 1.00 -11.83 6.60
N SER A 35 2.23 -12.27 6.39
CA SER A 35 2.55 -13.37 5.47
C SER A 35 2.06 -14.74 5.96
N LEU A 36 1.78 -14.89 7.26
CA LEU A 36 1.22 -16.14 7.81
C LEU A 36 -0.30 -16.26 7.62
N GLY A 37 -0.97 -15.21 7.11
CA GLY A 37 -2.41 -15.20 6.91
C GLY A 37 -3.24 -15.36 8.19
N SER A 38 -2.66 -15.06 9.36
CA SER A 38 -3.36 -15.23 10.63
C SER A 38 -4.28 -14.05 10.89
N ASN A 39 -5.57 -14.24 10.63
CA ASN A 39 -6.62 -13.27 10.99
C ASN A 39 -6.81 -13.10 12.51
N ARG A 40 -5.94 -13.69 13.36
CA ARG A 40 -6.13 -13.75 14.82
C ARG A 40 -5.52 -12.58 15.61
N ARG A 41 -4.90 -11.59 14.98
CA ARG A 41 -4.17 -10.54 15.73
C ARG A 41 -5.00 -9.30 16.08
N SER A 42 -6.24 -9.49 16.54
CA SER A 42 -7.17 -8.40 16.90
C SER A 42 -6.62 -7.42 17.96
N GLY A 43 -5.66 -7.86 18.79
CA GLY A 43 -5.04 -7.02 19.82
C GLY A 43 -4.08 -5.94 19.29
N VAL A 44 -3.39 -6.16 18.16
CA VAL A 44 -2.34 -5.23 17.67
C VAL A 44 -2.94 -3.86 17.34
N ILE A 45 -4.05 -3.85 16.60
CA ILE A 45 -4.73 -2.59 16.24
C ILE A 45 -5.26 -1.89 17.49
N SER A 46 -5.79 -2.64 18.47
CA SER A 46 -6.26 -2.06 19.73
C SER A 46 -5.13 -1.38 20.49
N ASN A 47 -3.98 -2.04 20.62
CA ASN A 47 -2.82 -1.49 21.32
C ASN A 47 -2.27 -0.25 20.62
N LEU A 48 -2.17 -0.28 19.29
CA LEU A 48 -1.74 0.87 18.50
C LEU A 48 -2.70 2.06 18.62
N ARG A 49 -4.02 1.84 18.64
CA ARG A 49 -5.00 2.90 18.91
C ARG A 49 -4.83 3.50 20.31
N SER A 50 -4.67 2.65 21.34
CA SER A 50 -4.40 3.12 22.71
C SER A 50 -3.13 3.95 22.77
N TYR A 51 -2.06 3.50 22.11
CA TYR A 51 -0.82 4.25 22.00
C TYR A 51 -1.03 5.61 21.33
N LEU A 52 -1.74 5.66 20.19
CA LEU A 52 -2.02 6.91 19.48
C LEU A 52 -2.86 7.88 20.31
N ASN A 53 -3.84 7.39 21.08
CA ASN A 53 -4.61 8.22 22.02
C ASN A 53 -3.72 8.81 23.12
N CYS A 54 -2.77 8.06 23.67
CA CYS A 54 -1.81 8.59 24.63
C CYS A 54 -0.88 9.62 23.97
N GLU A 55 -0.26 9.26 22.86
CA GLU A 55 0.70 10.12 22.15
C GLU A 55 0.05 11.44 21.69
N TRP A 56 -1.21 11.40 21.26
CA TRP A 56 -1.95 12.60 20.87
C TRP A 56 -2.17 13.53 22.06
N ARG A 57 -2.65 13.01 23.20
CA ARG A 57 -2.88 13.79 24.42
C ARG A 57 -1.60 14.44 24.95
N GLU A 58 -0.47 13.74 24.88
CA GLU A 58 0.80 14.24 25.38
C GLU A 58 1.47 15.25 24.44
N ARG A 59 1.38 15.05 23.12
CA ARG A 59 2.17 15.83 22.15
C ARG A 59 1.41 16.87 21.37
N LYS A 60 0.07 16.84 21.36
CA LYS A 60 -0.75 17.79 20.61
C LYS A 60 -1.46 18.74 21.56
N ASP A 61 -0.91 19.95 21.63
CA ASP A 61 -1.62 21.10 22.19
C ASP A 61 -2.68 21.53 21.15
N SER A 62 -3.84 20.91 21.22
CA SER A 62 -4.92 21.08 20.26
C SER A 62 -6.20 21.38 21.00
N SER A 63 -6.90 22.43 20.58
CA SER A 63 -8.27 22.72 20.99
C SER A 63 -9.27 21.65 20.51
N VAL A 64 -8.84 20.77 19.61
CA VAL A 64 -9.62 19.67 19.06
C VAL A 64 -9.10 18.34 19.62
N GLU A 65 -9.97 17.66 20.37
CA GLU A 65 -9.74 16.29 20.80
C GLU A 65 -10.01 15.32 19.64
N ILE A 66 -9.04 14.45 19.33
CA ILE A 66 -9.20 13.35 18.38
C ILE A 66 -9.15 12.05 19.17
N ILE A 67 -10.20 11.23 19.02
CA ILE A 67 -10.27 9.90 19.60
C ILE A 67 -9.94 8.88 18.50
N PHE A 68 -8.92 8.05 18.72
CA PHE A 68 -8.55 6.95 17.84
C PHE A 68 -9.26 5.68 18.27
N ASP A 69 -10.37 5.35 17.60
CA ASP A 69 -11.20 4.18 17.86
C ASP A 69 -11.44 3.35 16.58
N LYS A 70 -12.41 2.41 16.65
CA LYS A 70 -12.74 1.53 15.53
C LYS A 70 -13.37 2.27 14.35
N ASP A 71 -14.03 3.38 14.59
CA ASP A 71 -14.77 4.14 13.59
C ASP A 71 -13.91 5.25 12.97
N THR A 72 -13.08 5.90 13.78
CA THR A 72 -12.20 6.99 13.34
C THR A 72 -10.90 6.50 12.71
N LEU A 73 -10.36 5.36 13.13
CA LEU A 73 -9.14 4.78 12.56
C LEU A 73 -9.32 3.28 12.33
N LYS A 74 -9.86 2.94 11.16
CA LYS A 74 -10.21 1.54 10.82
C LYS A 74 -8.97 0.69 10.56
N GLY A 75 -8.94 -0.46 11.20
CA GLY A 75 -7.96 -1.50 10.90
C GLY A 75 -8.34 -2.25 9.63
N CYS A 76 -7.35 -2.50 8.78
CA CYS A 76 -7.50 -3.16 7.49
C CYS A 76 -6.45 -4.27 7.36
N TYR A 77 -6.87 -5.42 6.86
CA TYR A 77 -6.01 -6.58 6.60
C TYR A 77 -6.00 -6.83 5.10
N PRO A 78 -5.06 -6.23 4.34
CA PRO A 78 -4.93 -6.49 2.91
C PRO A 78 -4.62 -7.96 2.65
N LYS A 79 -5.19 -8.50 1.57
CA LYS A 79 -4.85 -9.85 1.12
C LYS A 79 -3.52 -9.76 0.36
N VAL A 80 -2.45 -10.24 0.96
CA VAL A 80 -1.08 -10.15 0.44
C VAL A 80 -0.54 -11.53 0.02
N PRO A 81 0.59 -11.59 -0.72
CA PRO A 81 1.26 -12.87 -0.97
C PRO A 81 1.66 -13.51 0.36
N LEU A 82 1.38 -14.79 0.55
CA LEU A 82 1.63 -15.49 1.81
C LEU A 82 2.92 -16.31 1.72
N GLN A 83 3.56 -16.53 2.86
CA GLN A 83 4.70 -17.44 2.93
C GLN A 83 4.24 -18.88 3.11
N GLU A 84 5.04 -19.82 2.61
CA GLU A 84 4.76 -21.26 2.72
C GLU A 84 5.44 -21.90 3.94
N ASN A 85 6.32 -21.17 4.64
CA ASN A 85 7.06 -21.63 5.81
C ASN A 85 6.90 -20.69 7.02
N PHE A 86 7.55 -21.00 8.15
CA PHE A 86 7.47 -20.22 9.39
C PHE A 86 8.72 -19.36 9.68
N SER A 87 9.71 -19.36 8.78
CA SER A 87 11.01 -18.72 8.99
C SER A 87 11.25 -17.49 8.11
N ASP A 88 10.42 -17.26 7.10
CA ASP A 88 10.59 -16.17 6.14
C ASP A 88 9.74 -14.94 6.43
N CYS A 89 9.04 -14.88 7.58
CA CYS A 89 8.17 -13.75 7.93
C CYS A 89 8.93 -12.41 7.89
N GLY A 90 10.18 -12.40 8.32
CA GLY A 90 11.05 -11.22 8.24
C GLY A 90 11.39 -10.81 6.81
N LEU A 91 11.56 -11.75 5.88
CA LEU A 91 11.80 -11.43 4.46
C LEU A 91 10.56 -10.81 3.82
N TYR A 92 9.38 -11.34 4.14
CA TYR A 92 8.12 -10.80 3.66
C TYR A 92 7.87 -9.39 4.20
N VAL A 93 8.23 -9.09 5.45
CA VAL A 93 8.20 -7.70 5.97
C VAL A 93 9.03 -6.77 5.09
N LEU A 94 10.26 -7.17 4.72
CA LEU A 94 11.11 -6.37 3.85
C LEU A 94 10.51 -6.21 2.44
N GLN A 95 9.99 -7.29 1.85
CA GLN A 95 9.36 -7.24 0.53
C GLN A 95 8.09 -6.38 0.53
N TYR A 96 7.25 -6.47 1.56
CA TYR A 96 6.06 -5.62 1.68
C TYR A 96 6.44 -4.15 1.74
N PHE A 97 7.50 -3.82 2.48
CA PHE A 97 8.01 -2.45 2.54
C PHE A 97 8.49 -1.99 1.16
N GLU A 98 9.34 -2.76 0.50
CA GLU A 98 9.83 -2.46 -0.85
C GLU A 98 8.69 -2.29 -1.87
N SER A 99 7.71 -3.20 -1.85
CA SER A 99 6.54 -3.15 -2.72
C SER A 99 5.66 -1.93 -2.42
N PHE A 100 5.53 -1.53 -1.15
CA PHE A 100 4.78 -0.34 -0.76
C PHE A 100 5.36 0.96 -1.32
N PHE A 101 6.69 1.06 -1.43
CA PHE A 101 7.35 2.24 -2.01
C PHE A 101 7.46 2.19 -3.53
N THR A 102 7.64 1.01 -4.12
CA THR A 102 7.80 0.85 -5.58
C THR A 102 6.46 0.77 -6.31
N HIS A 103 5.47 0.15 -5.69
CA HIS A 103 4.12 -0.09 -6.22
C HIS A 103 3.07 0.31 -5.17
N PRO A 104 2.90 1.63 -4.92
CA PRO A 104 2.03 2.12 -3.85
C PRO A 104 0.57 1.70 -4.06
N ILE A 105 -0.14 1.51 -2.94
CA ILE A 105 -1.57 1.17 -2.96
C ILE A 105 -2.36 2.40 -3.44
N GLU A 106 -3.07 2.27 -4.56
CA GLU A 106 -3.84 3.38 -5.13
C GLU A 106 -5.23 3.54 -4.47
N ASP A 107 -5.88 2.42 -4.14
CA ASP A 107 -7.20 2.41 -3.50
C ASP A 107 -7.16 1.72 -2.14
N TYR A 108 -7.39 2.51 -1.10
CA TYR A 108 -7.47 2.05 0.29
C TYR A 108 -8.89 1.62 0.68
N LYS A 109 -9.82 1.50 -0.27
CA LYS A 109 -11.13 0.87 -0.06
C LYS A 109 -10.96 -0.61 0.27
N THR A 110 -11.75 -1.05 1.24
CA THR A 110 -11.74 -2.42 1.74
C THR A 110 -12.77 -3.23 0.99
N PRO A 111 -12.46 -4.47 0.55
CA PRO A 111 -11.21 -5.20 0.79
C PRO A 111 -10.05 -4.74 -0.13
N ILE A 112 -8.85 -4.65 0.43
CA ILE A 112 -7.62 -4.36 -0.32
C ILE A 112 -7.04 -5.70 -0.82
N GLU A 113 -6.85 -5.83 -2.14
CA GLU A 113 -6.40 -7.05 -2.82
C GLU A 113 -5.00 -6.85 -3.41
N LEU A 114 -4.02 -7.56 -2.85
CA LEU A 114 -2.60 -7.45 -3.16
C LEU A 114 -1.94 -8.84 -3.26
N ARG A 115 -2.69 -9.94 -3.50
CA ARG A 115 -2.10 -11.29 -3.55
C ARG A 115 -1.05 -11.48 -4.64
N SER A 116 -1.04 -10.62 -5.64
CA SER A 116 -0.06 -10.57 -6.72
C SER A 116 0.76 -9.27 -6.67
N TRP A 117 1.03 -8.73 -5.48
CA TRP A 117 1.80 -7.49 -5.33
C TRP A 117 3.24 -7.62 -5.81
N PHE A 118 3.80 -8.82 -5.68
CA PHE A 118 5.09 -9.22 -6.22
C PHE A 118 5.07 -10.71 -6.57
N PRO A 119 5.91 -11.16 -7.53
CA PRO A 119 6.14 -12.57 -7.83
C PRO A 119 6.73 -13.34 -6.64
N GLN A 120 6.27 -14.57 -6.43
CA GLN A 120 6.78 -15.44 -5.34
C GLN A 120 8.25 -15.83 -5.54
N ASP A 121 8.71 -15.94 -6.79
CA ASP A 121 10.10 -16.28 -7.11
C ASP A 121 11.10 -15.24 -6.56
N GLU A 122 10.68 -13.97 -6.40
CA GLU A 122 11.52 -12.94 -5.76
C GLU A 122 11.88 -13.32 -4.33
N MET A 123 10.98 -14.01 -3.62
CA MET A 123 11.20 -14.41 -2.23
C MET A 123 12.24 -15.52 -2.10
N ALA A 124 12.31 -16.42 -3.09
CA ALA A 124 13.28 -17.52 -3.10
C ALA A 124 14.73 -17.01 -3.12
N THR A 125 15.00 -15.92 -3.85
CA THR A 125 16.35 -15.35 -3.95
C THR A 125 16.60 -14.22 -2.95
N LYS A 126 15.57 -13.70 -2.26
CA LYS A 126 15.70 -12.49 -1.44
C LYS A 126 16.74 -12.58 -0.33
N ARG A 127 16.91 -13.76 0.31
CA ARG A 127 17.99 -13.98 1.30
C ARG A 127 19.36 -13.74 0.68
N HIS A 128 19.59 -14.27 -0.52
CA HIS A 128 20.84 -14.11 -1.23
C HIS A 128 21.08 -12.65 -1.64
N CYS A 129 20.05 -11.96 -2.12
CA CYS A 129 20.12 -10.52 -2.41
C CYS A 129 20.52 -9.70 -1.16
N ILE A 130 19.93 -9.98 0.01
CA ILE A 130 20.27 -9.30 1.26
C ILE A 130 21.73 -9.55 1.65
N ILE A 131 22.22 -10.79 1.53
CA ILE A 131 23.62 -11.13 1.79
C ILE A 131 24.55 -10.29 0.90
N ASN A 132 24.25 -10.21 -0.40
CA ASN A 132 25.08 -9.46 -1.34
C ASN A 132 25.11 -7.97 -1.00
N VAL A 133 23.96 -7.37 -0.64
CA VAL A 133 23.91 -5.97 -0.17
C VAL A 133 24.79 -5.76 1.07
N ILE A 134 24.76 -6.67 2.03
CA ILE A 134 25.59 -6.58 3.25
C ILE A 134 27.08 -6.63 2.88
N LEU A 135 27.49 -7.58 2.03
CA LEU A 135 28.88 -7.72 1.61
C LEU A 135 29.38 -6.50 0.82
N GLU A 136 28.54 -5.96 -0.07
CA GLU A 136 28.85 -4.73 -0.81
C GLU A 136 29.03 -3.52 0.12
N LEU A 137 28.14 -3.35 1.09
CA LEU A 137 28.23 -2.27 2.08
C LEU A 137 29.48 -2.43 2.97
N GLN A 138 29.84 -3.65 3.35
CA GLN A 138 31.06 -3.92 4.10
C GLN A 138 32.30 -3.52 3.29
N ALA A 139 32.43 -4.00 2.06
CA ALA A 139 33.58 -3.68 1.19
C ALA A 139 33.70 -2.16 0.96
N LYS A 140 32.56 -1.48 0.78
CA LYS A 140 32.54 -0.02 0.66
C LYS A 140 33.02 0.65 1.94
N ALA A 141 32.57 0.20 3.11
CA ALA A 141 32.98 0.77 4.40
C ALA A 141 34.49 0.57 4.67
N GLU A 142 35.07 -0.56 4.26
CA GLU A 142 36.51 -0.82 4.37
C GLU A 142 37.31 0.11 3.44
N SER A 143 36.89 0.27 2.19
CA SER A 143 37.57 1.16 1.22
C SER A 143 37.57 2.65 1.61
N LEU A 144 36.70 3.05 2.55
CA LEU A 144 36.65 4.41 3.10
C LEU A 144 37.58 4.61 4.29
N LYS A 145 38.02 3.53 4.96
CA LYS A 145 38.98 3.59 6.07
C LYS A 145 40.43 3.71 5.58
N ASP A 146 40.69 3.24 4.37
CA ASP A 146 42.01 3.29 3.73
C ASP A 146 42.29 4.64 3.04
N ARG A 147 41.40 5.63 3.19
CA ARG A 147 41.54 7.01 2.68
C ARG A 147 41.70 8.00 3.83
#